data_AF-A0A843F283-F1
#
_entry.id   AF-A0A843F283-F1
#
_cell.length_a   1.000
_cell.length_b   1.000
_cell.length_c   1.000
_cell.angle_alpha   90.00
_cell.angle_beta   90.00
_cell.angle_gamma   90.00
#
_symmetry.space_group_name_H-M   'P 1'
#
loop_
_entity.id
_entity.type
_entity.pdbx_description
1 polymer ?
#
loop_
_entity_poly.entity_id
_entity_poly.type
_entity_poly.pdbx_seq_one_letter_code
_entity_poly.pdbx_strand_id
1 'polypeptide(L)'
;MQESVLVNKAENYLREISNDPIILDNIEEFDNFKSLYFKLDDRLNFLQSLKDDMDAQGYTTPFTSLSKYGTKTVAEVSIDEMGESSRHNQIFRMKANAKKNILDRVKSAIDSHRIALGNLEQFGYVKCNSCYKKYSMSQYKQMDGKCSCGCQGFTFKIRREATHRIDIIPYLPLSGNYMVLRNELSSYGRESLKQVLNILKQERKGVVKTISLVIRFRDKNKRLIRKNITLDSEFVNNYEEEVRRQYGRDVRIEALRFHRTKPAIIDDKHARTALALGYVKYGEKVIADVKDEILKRRLSDFKRINKYDEIINEYNNVTPDFIDQYDLDAIEAWREMQIEKNLKNMGYMDRFGNITRSLRRDLKVRENIYKNTLINIASTLIMWDIFRYYLTTSNNSRKIDIGPFPYIRVELDREQRKVFQTTYHKVIDTLNTFTDIKIIPVEEMDLLLYEKFKFEKQIRNSNIKFNHVALGAALINQNSDIELSQISNAFNVNESRVKKEIKNIDNIKNPKSDKSKKFLDLIKK
;
A
#
# COMPACT_ATOMS: atom_id res chain seq x y z
N MET A 1 -26.10 17.59 -20.04
CA MET A 1 -24.99 18.08 -20.88
C MET A 1 -23.74 18.39 -20.06
N GLN A 2 -23.80 19.19 -18.99
CA GLN A 2 -22.61 19.50 -18.17
C GLN A 2 -21.99 18.27 -17.46
N GLU A 3 -22.80 17.30 -17.04
CA GLU A 3 -22.29 16.11 -16.33
C GLU A 3 -21.46 15.18 -17.22
N SER A 4 -21.87 14.96 -18.49
CA SER A 4 -21.08 14.17 -19.44
C SER A 4 -19.76 14.85 -19.82
N VAL A 5 -19.72 16.19 -19.74
CA VAL A 5 -18.51 16.97 -20.00
C VAL A 5 -17.46 16.73 -18.91
N LEU A 6 -17.85 16.62 -17.63
CA LEU A 6 -16.89 16.32 -16.56
C LEU A 6 -16.34 14.90 -16.61
N VAL A 7 -17.16 13.91 -16.95
CA VAL A 7 -16.66 12.54 -17.19
C VAL A 7 -15.62 12.55 -18.31
N ASN A 8 -15.90 13.21 -19.43
CA ASN A 8 -14.97 13.29 -20.55
C ASN A 8 -13.71 14.09 -20.19
N LYS A 9 -13.84 15.22 -19.48
CA LYS A 9 -12.70 16.02 -19.00
C LYS A 9 -11.79 15.19 -18.09
N ALA A 10 -12.38 14.44 -17.16
CA ALA A 10 -11.65 13.53 -16.28
C ALA A 10 -10.95 12.42 -17.05
N GLU A 11 -11.65 11.76 -18.00
CA GLU A 11 -11.07 10.69 -18.80
C GLU A 11 -9.92 11.18 -19.68
N ASN A 12 -10.06 12.32 -20.34
CA ASN A 12 -9.02 12.92 -21.16
C ASN A 12 -7.78 13.23 -20.32
N TYR A 13 -7.97 13.87 -19.16
CA TYR A 13 -6.84 14.20 -18.29
C TYR A 13 -6.12 12.96 -17.74
N LEU A 14 -6.87 11.93 -17.33
CA LEU A 14 -6.28 10.67 -16.89
C LEU A 14 -5.53 9.96 -18.04
N ARG A 15 -6.01 10.07 -19.29
CA ARG A 15 -5.29 9.55 -20.47
C ARG A 15 -4.01 10.34 -20.75
N GLU A 16 -4.04 11.67 -20.64
CA GLU A 16 -2.84 12.52 -20.75
C GLU A 16 -1.77 12.09 -19.74
N ILE A 17 -2.13 11.89 -18.47
CA ILE A 17 -1.21 11.37 -17.45
C ILE A 17 -0.68 9.99 -17.84
N SER A 18 -1.51 9.12 -18.43
CA SER A 18 -1.11 7.78 -18.83
C SER A 18 -0.13 7.76 -20.00
N ASN A 19 -0.19 8.74 -20.90
CA ASN A 19 0.66 8.84 -22.08
C ASN A 19 2.01 9.54 -21.79
N ASP A 20 2.16 10.10 -20.60
CA ASP A 20 3.33 10.86 -20.18
C ASP A 20 4.02 10.17 -18.99
N PRO A 21 4.83 9.12 -19.27
CA PRO A 21 5.45 8.28 -18.26
C PRO A 21 6.51 9.04 -17.45
N ILE A 22 6.77 8.57 -16.24
CA ILE A 22 7.80 9.14 -15.36
C ILE A 22 9.11 8.41 -15.57
N ILE A 23 10.13 9.19 -15.90
CA ILE A 23 11.52 8.77 -16.00
C ILE A 23 12.26 9.33 -14.78
N LEU A 24 13.07 8.50 -14.13
CA LEU A 24 13.82 8.87 -12.91
C LEU A 24 15.32 9.12 -13.17
N ASP A 25 15.72 9.16 -14.44
CA ASP A 25 17.12 9.32 -14.81
C ASP A 25 17.66 10.66 -14.27
N ASN A 26 18.82 10.61 -13.62
CA ASN A 26 19.48 11.76 -13.00
C ASN A 26 18.58 12.57 -12.05
N ILE A 27 17.71 11.90 -11.29
CA ILE A 27 16.86 12.56 -10.27
C ILE A 27 17.68 13.24 -9.14
N GLU A 28 18.97 12.94 -9.04
CA GLU A 28 19.90 13.62 -8.15
C GLU A 28 20.20 15.07 -8.58
N GLU A 29 19.97 15.39 -9.86
CA GLU A 29 20.11 16.74 -10.39
C GLU A 29 18.90 17.61 -10.02
N PHE A 30 19.17 18.85 -9.62
CA PHE A 30 18.14 19.75 -9.10
C PHE A 30 17.04 20.04 -10.11
N ASP A 31 17.38 20.26 -11.39
CA ASP A 31 16.41 20.63 -12.42
C ASP A 31 15.45 19.48 -12.75
N ASN A 32 15.97 18.24 -12.83
CA ASN A 32 15.15 17.05 -13.03
C ASN A 32 14.23 16.80 -11.83
N PHE A 33 14.78 16.89 -10.61
CA PHE A 33 13.99 16.78 -9.38
C PHE A 33 12.89 17.83 -9.29
N LYS A 34 13.23 19.09 -9.56
CA LYS A 34 12.29 20.22 -9.54
C LYS A 34 11.19 20.04 -10.59
N SER A 35 11.56 19.70 -11.82
CA SER A 35 10.62 19.46 -12.92
C SER A 35 9.63 18.35 -12.57
N LEU A 36 10.12 17.21 -12.07
CA LEU A 36 9.28 16.10 -11.67
C LEU A 36 8.34 16.47 -10.51
N TYR A 37 8.85 17.15 -9.49
CA TYR A 37 8.03 17.57 -8.35
C TYR A 37 6.93 18.55 -8.77
N PHE A 38 7.26 19.58 -9.57
CA PHE A 38 6.29 20.57 -10.03
C PHE A 38 5.21 19.92 -10.89
N LYS A 39 5.60 19.06 -11.82
CA LYS A 39 4.70 18.28 -12.67
C LYS A 39 3.72 17.45 -11.84
N LEU A 40 4.19 16.73 -10.83
CA LEU A 40 3.32 15.90 -9.97
C LEU A 40 2.40 16.74 -9.08
N ASP A 41 2.88 17.87 -8.57
CA ASP A 41 2.10 18.77 -7.74
C ASP A 41 1.00 19.48 -8.55
N ASP A 42 1.30 19.95 -9.76
CA ASP A 42 0.31 20.56 -10.66
C ASP A 42 -0.78 19.56 -11.04
N ARG A 43 -0.38 18.31 -11.34
CA ARG A 43 -1.33 17.21 -11.59
C ARG A 43 -2.21 16.93 -10.39
N LEU A 44 -1.64 16.89 -9.19
CA LEU A 44 -2.39 16.68 -7.96
C LEU A 44 -3.42 17.81 -7.72
N ASN A 45 -3.03 19.06 -7.92
CA ASN A 45 -3.91 20.22 -7.74
C ASN A 45 -5.09 20.18 -8.72
N PHE A 46 -4.83 19.85 -9.99
CA PHE A 46 -5.90 19.70 -10.98
C PHE A 46 -6.85 18.53 -10.63
N LEU A 47 -6.32 17.38 -10.23
CA LEU A 47 -7.12 16.22 -9.84
C LEU A 47 -7.99 16.53 -8.60
N GLN A 48 -7.49 17.31 -7.65
CA GLN A 48 -8.26 17.74 -6.48
C GLN A 48 -9.41 18.67 -6.89
N SER A 49 -9.15 19.68 -7.72
CA SER A 49 -10.21 20.53 -8.27
C SER A 49 -11.26 19.73 -9.03
N LEU A 50 -10.84 18.76 -9.85
CA LEU A 50 -11.75 17.89 -10.58
C LEU A 50 -12.61 17.03 -9.65
N LYS A 51 -12.01 16.48 -8.59
CA LYS A 51 -12.75 15.71 -7.57
C LYS A 51 -13.78 16.59 -6.86
N ASP A 52 -13.42 17.82 -6.50
CA ASP A 52 -14.32 18.76 -5.82
C ASP A 52 -15.50 19.17 -6.74
N ASP A 53 -15.24 19.40 -8.03
CA ASP A 53 -16.28 19.62 -9.05
C ASP A 53 -17.24 18.42 -9.17
N MET A 54 -16.70 17.20 -9.15
CA MET A 54 -17.49 15.96 -9.21
C MET A 54 -18.32 15.73 -7.94
N ASP A 55 -17.75 16.03 -6.78
CA ASP A 55 -18.42 15.93 -5.49
C ASP A 55 -19.57 16.97 -5.41
N ALA A 56 -19.36 18.20 -5.90
CA ALA A 56 -20.39 19.24 -6.01
C ALA A 56 -21.56 18.83 -6.92
N GLN A 57 -21.29 18.03 -7.97
CA GLN A 57 -22.32 17.47 -8.85
C GLN A 57 -22.95 16.16 -8.33
N GLY A 58 -22.65 15.74 -7.10
CA GLY A 58 -23.30 14.59 -6.47
C GLY A 58 -22.81 13.23 -6.96
N TYR A 59 -21.60 13.13 -7.51
CA TYR A 59 -21.03 11.85 -7.98
C TYR A 59 -20.80 10.84 -6.84
N THR A 60 -20.80 11.31 -5.59
CA THR A 60 -20.73 10.47 -4.38
C THR A 60 -21.97 9.61 -4.18
N THR A 61 -23.13 10.03 -4.68
CA THR A 61 -24.41 9.32 -4.54
C THR A 61 -25.12 9.17 -5.90
N PRO A 62 -24.49 8.52 -6.88
CA PRO A 62 -24.91 8.58 -8.29
C PRO A 62 -26.20 7.80 -8.58
N PHE A 63 -26.73 7.04 -7.60
CA PHE A 63 -27.94 6.22 -7.71
C PHE A 63 -29.17 6.83 -7.02
N THR A 64 -29.09 8.02 -6.41
CA THR A 64 -30.20 8.68 -5.70
C THR A 64 -31.39 9.04 -6.61
N SER A 65 -31.14 9.24 -7.91
CA SER A 65 -32.19 9.44 -8.92
C SER A 65 -32.97 8.16 -9.24
N LEU A 66 -32.35 6.98 -9.15
CA LEU A 66 -33.01 5.69 -9.39
C LEU A 66 -34.04 5.34 -8.30
N SER A 67 -33.83 5.78 -7.06
CA SER A 67 -34.79 5.57 -5.96
C SER A 67 -36.07 6.39 -6.07
N LYS A 68 -36.10 7.46 -6.88
CA LYS A 68 -37.34 8.24 -7.12
C LYS A 68 -38.31 7.54 -8.09
N TYR A 69 -37.81 6.63 -8.92
CA TYR A 69 -38.60 5.88 -9.90
C TYR A 69 -38.86 4.42 -9.48
N GLY A 70 -38.05 3.89 -8.57
CA GLY A 70 -38.17 2.51 -8.09
C GLY A 70 -39.06 2.37 -6.85
N THR A 71 -40.35 2.67 -6.97
CA THR A 71 -41.49 2.13 -6.18
C THR A 71 -42.69 3.08 -6.30
N LYS A 72 -43.32 3.13 -7.46
CA LYS A 72 -44.77 3.36 -7.49
C LYS A 72 -45.41 1.98 -7.50
N THR A 73 -46.37 1.80 -6.60
CA THR A 73 -47.20 0.60 -6.45
C THR A 73 -47.71 0.10 -7.79
N VAL A 74 -47.80 -1.23 -7.91
CA VAL A 74 -48.23 -2.02 -9.08
C VAL A 74 -49.71 -1.77 -9.42
N ALA A 75 -50.03 -0.55 -9.81
CA ALA A 75 -51.33 -0.20 -10.36
C ALA A 75 -51.06 0.61 -11.65
N GLU A 76 -51.30 -0.05 -12.77
CA GLU A 76 -51.33 0.50 -14.13
C GLU A 76 -50.00 1.05 -14.66
N VAL A 77 -49.13 0.16 -15.12
CA VAL A 77 -48.09 0.50 -16.09
C VAL A 77 -48.28 -0.44 -17.28
N SER A 78 -48.47 0.13 -18.47
CA SER A 78 -48.65 -0.64 -19.70
C SER A 78 -47.38 -1.43 -20.04
N ILE A 79 -47.51 -2.55 -20.75
CA ILE A 79 -46.38 -3.46 -21.08
C ILE A 79 -45.28 -2.72 -21.86
N ASP A 80 -45.65 -1.73 -22.68
CA ASP A 80 -44.72 -0.88 -23.43
C ASP A 80 -43.95 0.10 -22.52
N GLU A 81 -44.62 0.70 -21.52
CA GLU A 81 -43.97 1.53 -20.50
C GLU A 81 -43.04 0.72 -19.57
N MET A 82 -43.30 -0.58 -19.37
CA MET A 82 -42.37 -1.47 -18.66
C MET A 82 -41.07 -1.68 -19.45
N GLY A 83 -41.17 -1.84 -20.78
CA GLY A 83 -40.02 -1.97 -21.69
C GLY A 83 -39.16 -0.69 -21.71
N GLU A 84 -39.78 0.48 -21.84
CA GLU A 84 -39.08 1.77 -21.81
C GLU A 84 -38.50 2.08 -20.43
N SER A 85 -39.23 1.84 -19.35
CA SER A 85 -38.74 1.97 -17.97
C SER A 85 -37.53 1.07 -17.70
N SER A 86 -37.52 -0.16 -18.25
CA SER A 86 -36.37 -1.07 -18.14
C SER A 86 -35.13 -0.55 -18.87
N ARG A 87 -35.28 -0.04 -20.10
CA ARG A 87 -34.19 0.57 -20.89
C ARG A 87 -33.69 1.86 -20.25
N HIS A 88 -34.58 2.73 -19.79
CA HIS A 88 -34.23 3.94 -19.06
C HIS A 88 -33.46 3.61 -17.78
N ASN A 89 -33.93 2.63 -16.99
CA ASN A 89 -33.23 2.17 -15.79
C ASN A 89 -31.85 1.61 -16.10
N GLN A 90 -31.69 0.88 -17.20
CA GLN A 90 -30.38 0.38 -17.64
C GLN A 90 -29.44 1.53 -18.02
N ILE A 91 -29.91 2.52 -18.79
CA ILE A 91 -29.14 3.71 -19.17
C ILE A 91 -28.73 4.53 -17.93
N PHE A 92 -29.64 4.73 -16.97
CA PHE A 92 -29.33 5.43 -15.72
C PHE A 92 -28.32 4.66 -14.87
N ARG A 93 -28.43 3.32 -14.79
CA ARG A 93 -27.41 2.48 -14.13
C ARG A 93 -26.06 2.57 -14.81
N MET A 94 -26.01 2.55 -16.15
CA MET A 94 -24.75 2.70 -16.89
C MET A 94 -24.12 4.06 -16.62
N LYS A 95 -24.89 5.15 -16.66
CA LYS A 95 -24.41 6.50 -16.31
C LYS A 95 -23.93 6.58 -14.86
N ALA A 96 -24.68 6.02 -13.91
CA ALA A 96 -24.30 6.00 -12.49
C ALA A 96 -23.03 5.19 -12.24
N ASN A 97 -22.87 4.04 -12.91
CA ASN A 97 -21.65 3.25 -12.87
C ASN A 97 -20.46 4.00 -13.47
N ALA A 98 -20.64 4.67 -14.61
CA ALA A 98 -19.59 5.49 -15.21
C ALA A 98 -19.14 6.59 -14.23
N LYS A 99 -20.09 7.35 -13.64
CA LYS A 99 -19.81 8.37 -12.60
C LYS A 99 -19.01 7.81 -11.43
N LYS A 100 -19.44 6.66 -10.90
CA LYS A 100 -18.76 5.98 -9.79
C LYS A 100 -17.33 5.55 -10.17
N ASN A 101 -17.16 4.95 -11.33
CA ASN A 101 -15.87 4.45 -11.80
C ASN A 101 -14.88 5.58 -12.06
N ILE A 102 -15.31 6.69 -12.68
CA ILE A 102 -14.41 7.82 -12.93
C ILE A 102 -14.00 8.50 -11.63
N LEU A 103 -14.91 8.65 -10.66
CA LEU A 103 -14.60 9.21 -9.34
C LEU A 103 -13.62 8.31 -8.57
N ASP A 104 -13.80 7.00 -8.64
CA ASP A 104 -12.91 6.01 -8.02
C ASP A 104 -11.50 6.06 -8.63
N ARG A 105 -11.39 6.22 -9.96
CA ARG A 105 -10.11 6.42 -10.65
C ARG A 105 -9.43 7.73 -10.27
N VAL A 106 -10.17 8.84 -10.21
CA VAL A 106 -9.64 10.15 -9.80
C VAL A 106 -9.12 10.09 -8.36
N LYS A 107 -9.87 9.47 -7.42
CA LYS A 107 -9.40 9.26 -6.04
C LYS A 107 -8.11 8.44 -5.99
N SER A 108 -8.05 7.34 -6.76
CA SER A 108 -6.85 6.51 -6.88
C SER A 108 -5.64 7.27 -7.43
N ALA A 109 -5.86 8.12 -8.45
CA ALA A 109 -4.85 8.98 -9.02
C ALA A 109 -4.32 10.01 -7.99
N ILE A 110 -5.22 10.67 -7.24
CA ILE A 110 -4.86 11.63 -6.18
C ILE A 110 -3.94 10.98 -5.15
N ASP A 111 -4.30 9.80 -4.64
CA ASP A 111 -3.52 9.14 -3.61
C ASP A 111 -2.17 8.65 -4.13
N SER A 112 -2.11 8.22 -5.39
CA SER A 112 -0.86 7.87 -6.08
C SER A 112 0.08 9.08 -6.19
N HIS A 113 -0.43 10.26 -6.55
CA HIS A 113 0.37 11.49 -6.59
C HIS A 113 0.83 11.92 -5.19
N ARG A 114 -0.01 11.76 -4.16
CA ARG A 114 0.37 12.03 -2.76
C ARG A 114 1.51 11.14 -2.29
N ILE A 115 1.47 9.86 -2.62
CA ILE A 115 2.57 8.91 -2.34
C ILE A 115 3.85 9.38 -3.05
N ALA A 116 3.76 9.74 -4.33
CA ALA A 116 4.91 10.17 -5.11
C ALA A 116 5.55 11.45 -4.53
N LEU A 117 4.74 12.47 -4.25
CA LEU A 117 5.21 13.72 -3.64
C LEU A 117 5.79 13.47 -2.24
N GLY A 118 5.16 12.64 -1.41
CA GLY A 118 5.69 12.29 -0.09
C GLY A 118 7.06 11.63 -0.14
N ASN A 119 7.32 10.79 -1.15
CA ASN A 119 8.65 10.22 -1.38
C ASN A 119 9.67 11.29 -1.82
N LEU A 120 9.29 12.20 -2.72
CA LEU A 120 10.17 13.28 -3.18
C LEU A 120 10.48 14.30 -2.07
N GLU A 121 9.51 14.65 -1.23
CA GLU A 121 9.71 15.56 -0.09
C GLU A 121 10.68 14.99 0.96
N GLN A 122 10.66 13.66 1.14
CA GLN A 122 11.63 12.98 1.99
C GLN A 122 12.98 12.79 1.32
N PHE A 123 13.06 12.70 -0.01
CA PHE A 123 14.32 12.54 -0.73
C PHE A 123 15.20 13.78 -0.69
N GLY A 124 14.64 14.95 -1.00
CA GLY A 124 15.42 16.15 -1.29
C GLY A 124 15.01 17.36 -0.48
N TYR A 125 15.95 18.28 -0.25
CA TYR A 125 15.63 19.63 0.22
C TYR A 125 16.54 20.66 -0.40
N VAL A 126 16.08 21.90 -0.35
CA VAL A 126 16.79 23.03 -0.90
C VAL A 126 17.36 23.87 0.23
N LYS A 127 18.64 24.24 0.15
CA LYS A 127 19.33 25.07 1.14
C LYS A 127 19.67 26.42 0.50
N CYS A 128 19.28 27.52 1.14
CA CYS A 128 19.69 28.85 0.66
C CYS A 128 21.19 29.06 0.86
N ASN A 129 21.88 29.64 -0.12
CA ASN A 129 23.32 29.89 -0.05
C ASN A 129 23.66 31.04 0.91
N SER A 130 22.77 32.01 1.07
CA SER A 130 23.00 33.18 1.93
C SER A 130 22.63 32.94 3.40
N CYS A 131 21.40 32.52 3.68
CA CYS A 131 20.91 32.36 5.06
C CYS A 131 20.98 30.93 5.60
N TYR A 132 21.40 29.96 4.78
CA TYR A 132 21.53 28.54 5.14
C TYR A 132 20.25 27.86 5.65
N LYS A 133 19.09 28.52 5.57
CA LYS A 133 17.78 27.94 5.88
C LYS A 133 17.47 26.80 4.91
N LYS A 134 16.83 25.76 5.44
CA LYS A 134 16.38 24.58 4.70
C LYS A 134 14.91 24.74 4.35
N TYR A 135 14.57 24.46 3.10
CA TYR A 135 13.22 24.54 2.57
C TYR A 135 12.82 23.19 1.97
N SER A 136 11.57 22.77 2.21
CA SER A 136 10.96 21.69 1.42
C SER A 136 10.70 22.18 -0.01
N MET A 137 10.47 21.25 -0.93
CA MET A 137 10.18 21.64 -2.32
C MET A 137 8.82 22.34 -2.45
N SER A 138 7.84 21.95 -1.64
CA SER A 138 6.56 22.64 -1.48
C SER A 138 6.75 24.11 -1.06
N GLN A 139 7.57 24.36 -0.03
CA GLN A 139 7.89 25.73 0.41
C GLN A 139 8.63 26.51 -0.67
N TYR A 140 9.56 25.87 -1.38
CA TYR A 140 10.29 26.49 -2.48
C TYR A 140 9.36 26.95 -3.60
N LYS A 141 8.36 26.13 -3.96
CA LYS A 141 7.33 26.45 -4.96
C LYS A 141 6.48 27.64 -4.51
N GLN A 142 6.02 27.64 -3.26
CA GLN A 142 5.21 28.73 -2.68
C GLN A 142 5.95 30.07 -2.59
N MET A 143 7.28 30.04 -2.53
CA MET A 143 8.13 31.23 -2.45
C MET A 143 8.61 31.72 -3.83
N ASP A 144 8.13 31.14 -4.93
CA ASP A 144 8.56 31.44 -6.30
C ASP A 144 10.10 31.47 -6.47
N GLY A 145 10.81 30.59 -5.74
CA GLY A 145 12.27 30.53 -5.78
C GLY A 145 13.00 31.74 -5.19
N LYS A 146 12.36 32.53 -4.32
CA LYS A 146 12.99 33.63 -3.58
C LYS A 146 13.04 33.31 -2.08
N CYS A 147 14.24 33.28 -1.52
CA CYS A 147 14.37 33.12 -0.08
C CYS A 147 13.86 34.37 0.66
N SER A 148 13.44 34.21 1.92
CA SER A 148 13.12 35.36 2.80
C SER A 148 14.26 36.34 3.05
N CYS A 149 15.49 36.03 2.61
CA CYS A 149 16.64 36.94 2.63
C CYS A 149 16.89 37.65 1.28
N GLY A 150 16.02 37.48 0.28
CA GLY A 150 16.16 38.06 -1.07
C GLY A 150 17.08 37.27 -2.01
N CYS A 151 17.82 36.27 -1.51
CA CYS A 151 18.69 35.43 -2.33
C CYS A 151 17.91 34.41 -3.17
N GLN A 152 18.30 34.27 -4.44
CA GLN A 152 17.83 33.24 -5.39
C GLN A 152 18.79 32.06 -5.54
N GLY A 153 19.98 32.15 -4.92
CA GLY A 153 20.97 31.09 -4.92
C GLY A 153 20.60 29.98 -3.93
N PHE A 154 20.31 28.79 -4.48
CA PHE A 154 19.96 27.61 -3.70
C PHE A 154 20.83 26.42 -4.09
N THR A 155 21.17 25.60 -3.10
CA THR A 155 21.86 24.32 -3.28
C THR A 155 20.92 23.18 -2.94
N PHE A 156 20.75 22.22 -3.86
CA PHE A 156 19.99 21.00 -3.62
C PHE A 156 20.79 20.00 -2.81
N LYS A 157 20.15 19.33 -1.84
CA LYS A 157 20.76 18.30 -1.00
C LYS A 157 19.83 17.10 -0.81
N ILE A 158 20.38 15.91 -1.00
CA ILE A 158 19.68 14.64 -0.79
C ILE A 158 19.71 14.26 0.70
N ARG A 159 18.58 13.86 1.25
CA ARG A 159 18.40 13.37 2.62
C ARG A 159 18.51 11.83 2.67
N ARG A 160 19.73 11.32 2.72
CA ARG A 160 19.97 9.87 2.88
C ARG A 160 19.46 9.29 4.22
N GLU A 161 19.31 10.15 5.23
CA GLU A 161 18.79 9.79 6.57
C GLU A 161 17.25 9.57 6.57
N ALA A 162 16.52 10.15 5.62
CA ALA A 162 15.05 10.09 5.59
C ALA A 162 14.55 8.79 4.94
N THR A 163 13.31 8.40 5.24
CA THR A 163 12.67 7.23 4.64
C THR A 163 11.93 7.63 3.38
N HIS A 164 12.44 7.18 2.24
CA HIS A 164 11.86 7.37 0.91
C HIS A 164 12.26 6.20 0.01
N ARG A 165 11.45 5.94 -1.02
CA ARG A 165 11.77 5.04 -2.11
C ARG A 165 11.23 5.64 -3.40
N ILE A 166 12.08 6.38 -4.11
CA ILE A 166 11.68 7.04 -5.37
C ILE A 166 11.38 6.00 -6.46
N ASP A 167 12.05 4.85 -6.42
CA ASP A 167 11.96 3.84 -7.47
C ASP A 167 10.57 3.25 -7.66
N ILE A 168 9.65 3.41 -6.69
CA ILE A 168 8.27 2.99 -6.84
C ILE A 168 7.43 3.95 -7.67
N ILE A 169 7.85 5.23 -7.82
CA ILE A 169 7.05 6.31 -8.42
C ILE A 169 6.58 5.98 -9.84
N PRO A 170 7.42 5.46 -10.76
CA PRO A 170 7.01 5.10 -12.11
C PRO A 170 5.95 3.99 -12.15
N TYR A 171 5.86 3.19 -11.09
CA TYR A 171 4.95 2.05 -10.99
C TYR A 171 3.65 2.36 -10.24
N LEU A 172 3.46 3.60 -9.78
CA LEU A 172 2.22 4.01 -9.13
C LEU A 172 1.10 4.21 -10.17
N PRO A 173 -0.17 3.93 -9.83
CA PRO A 173 -1.32 4.17 -10.72
C PRO A 173 -1.70 5.65 -10.81
N LEU A 174 -0.79 6.48 -11.34
CA LEU A 174 -0.94 7.94 -11.42
C LEU A 174 -2.13 8.37 -12.28
N SER A 175 -2.48 7.60 -13.32
CA SER A 175 -3.68 7.82 -14.16
C SER A 175 -4.94 7.11 -13.62
N GLY A 176 -4.88 6.57 -12.39
CA GLY A 176 -5.95 5.77 -11.80
C GLY A 176 -6.15 4.42 -12.48
N ASN A 177 -5.18 3.93 -13.26
CA ASN A 177 -5.20 2.67 -14.01
C ASN A 177 -4.86 1.43 -13.15
N TYR A 178 -5.17 1.46 -11.85
CA TYR A 178 -4.78 0.42 -10.89
C TYR A 178 -5.31 -0.99 -11.24
N MET A 179 -6.46 -1.08 -11.92
CA MET A 179 -7.01 -2.36 -12.38
C MET A 179 -6.16 -2.97 -13.51
N VAL A 180 -5.67 -2.12 -14.42
CA VAL A 180 -4.82 -2.53 -15.55
C VAL A 180 -3.47 -3.01 -15.01
N LEU A 181 -2.82 -2.20 -14.16
CA LEU A 181 -1.55 -2.56 -13.53
C LEU A 181 -1.64 -3.85 -12.70
N ARG A 182 -2.79 -4.11 -12.07
CA ARG A 182 -3.03 -5.36 -11.33
C ARG A 182 -3.10 -6.58 -12.25
N ASN A 183 -3.66 -6.43 -13.45
CA ASN A 183 -3.78 -7.53 -14.41
C ASN A 183 -2.44 -7.85 -15.08
N GLU A 184 -1.60 -6.83 -15.29
CA GLU A 184 -0.22 -6.93 -15.82
C GLU A 184 0.77 -7.58 -14.84
N LEU A 185 0.38 -7.88 -13.61
CA LEU A 185 1.23 -8.61 -12.66
C LEU A 185 1.38 -10.07 -13.08
N SER A 186 2.59 -10.58 -12.89
CA SER A 186 2.89 -12.01 -13.03
C SER A 186 2.11 -12.85 -12.01
N SER A 187 2.11 -14.17 -12.17
CA SER A 187 1.47 -15.09 -11.21
C SER A 187 1.99 -14.89 -9.78
N TYR A 188 3.31 -14.77 -9.61
CA TYR A 188 3.95 -14.51 -8.33
C TYR A 188 3.74 -13.06 -7.86
N GLY A 189 3.68 -12.09 -8.77
CA GLY A 189 3.34 -10.70 -8.46
C GLY A 189 1.95 -10.55 -7.87
N ARG A 190 0.96 -11.31 -8.36
CA ARG A 190 -0.41 -11.33 -7.80
C ARG A 190 -0.44 -11.91 -6.38
N GLU A 191 0.37 -12.93 -6.11
CA GLU A 191 0.51 -13.50 -4.77
C GLU A 191 1.19 -12.51 -3.81
N SER A 192 2.28 -11.88 -4.26
CA SER A 192 2.98 -10.83 -3.52
C SER A 192 2.06 -9.64 -3.21
N LEU A 193 1.24 -9.21 -4.19
CA LEU A 193 0.23 -8.16 -3.99
C LEU A 193 -0.78 -8.52 -2.90
N LYS A 194 -1.23 -9.77 -2.86
CA LYS A 194 -2.13 -10.25 -1.81
C LYS A 194 -1.45 -10.19 -0.43
N GLN A 195 -0.19 -10.60 -0.34
CA GLN A 195 0.58 -10.52 0.92
C GLN A 195 0.76 -9.08 1.38
N VAL A 196 1.19 -8.17 0.50
CA VAL A 196 1.37 -6.75 0.82
C VAL A 196 0.06 -6.09 1.24
N LEU A 197 -1.04 -6.36 0.53
CA LEU A 197 -2.36 -5.86 0.93
C LEU A 197 -2.78 -6.39 2.31
N ASN A 198 -2.46 -7.65 2.63
CA ASN A 198 -2.74 -8.23 3.94
C ASN A 198 -1.91 -7.58 5.05
N ILE A 199 -0.64 -7.27 4.81
CA ILE A 199 0.23 -6.49 5.71
C ILE A 199 -0.42 -5.13 6.02
N LEU A 200 -0.90 -4.42 4.99
CA LEU A 200 -1.47 -3.08 5.15
C LEU A 200 -2.88 -3.05 5.75
N LYS A 201 -3.70 -4.10 5.53
CA LYS A 201 -5.12 -4.16 5.89
C LYS A 201 -5.44 -5.04 7.11
N GLN A 202 -4.49 -5.85 7.55
CA GLN A 202 -4.60 -6.94 8.53
C GLN A 202 -5.98 -7.64 8.53
N GLU A 203 -6.07 -8.76 7.84
CA GLU A 203 -7.32 -9.54 7.73
C GLU A 203 -7.50 -10.53 8.90
N ARG A 204 -7.80 -10.03 10.11
CA ARG A 204 -8.48 -10.84 11.14
C ARG A 204 -9.59 -10.05 11.82
N LYS A 205 -10.58 -10.79 12.36
CA LYS A 205 -11.92 -10.32 12.82
C LYS A 205 -11.86 -8.90 13.37
N GLY A 206 -12.24 -7.93 12.54
CA GLY A 206 -12.24 -6.52 12.95
C GLY A 206 -13.11 -6.30 14.18
N VAL A 207 -12.76 -5.29 14.97
CA VAL A 207 -13.60 -4.87 16.10
C VAL A 207 -14.94 -4.43 15.53
N VAL A 208 -16.06 -4.91 16.10
CA VAL A 208 -17.38 -4.46 15.63
C VAL A 208 -17.50 -2.97 15.97
N LYS A 209 -17.63 -2.12 14.95
CA LYS A 209 -17.83 -0.67 15.08
C LYS A 209 -19.30 -0.36 15.34
N THR A 210 -20.19 -0.96 14.54
CA THR A 210 -21.63 -0.79 14.66
C THR A 210 -22.36 -2.07 14.28
N ILE A 211 -23.60 -2.19 14.74
CA ILE A 211 -24.49 -3.30 14.48
C ILE A 211 -25.69 -2.72 13.75
N SER A 212 -25.93 -3.14 12.51
CA SER A 212 -27.16 -2.79 11.82
C SER A 212 -28.18 -3.90 12.01
N LEU A 213 -29.35 -3.56 12.54
CA LEU A 213 -30.47 -4.48 12.70
C LEU A 213 -31.64 -4.03 11.84
N VAL A 214 -32.31 -5.00 11.23
CA VAL A 214 -33.64 -4.81 10.65
C VAL A 214 -34.65 -5.34 11.65
N ILE A 215 -35.41 -4.45 12.26
CA ILE A 215 -36.40 -4.78 13.29
C ILE A 215 -37.81 -4.65 12.74
N ARG A 216 -38.70 -5.52 13.21
CA ARG A 216 -40.13 -5.51 12.96
C ARG A 216 -40.85 -5.41 14.29
N PHE A 217 -41.67 -4.37 14.48
CA PHE A 217 -42.40 -4.14 15.72
C PHE A 217 -43.79 -3.56 15.44
N ARG A 218 -44.71 -3.68 16.41
CA ARG A 218 -46.03 -3.07 16.34
C ARG A 218 -45.98 -1.69 16.98
N ASP A 219 -46.40 -0.68 16.23
CA ASP A 219 -46.52 0.68 16.76
C ASP A 219 -47.72 0.82 17.71
N LYS A 220 -47.85 1.94 18.43
CA LYS A 220 -48.96 2.25 19.35
C LYS A 220 -50.34 2.05 18.71
N ASN A 221 -50.42 2.19 17.38
CA ASN A 221 -51.64 1.99 16.58
C ASN A 221 -51.80 0.55 16.03
N LYS A 222 -51.10 -0.45 16.59
CA LYS A 222 -51.08 -1.88 16.17
C LYS A 222 -50.64 -2.15 14.72
N ARG A 223 -50.10 -1.16 13.99
CA ARG A 223 -49.55 -1.34 12.65
C ARG A 223 -48.17 -1.97 12.71
N LEU A 224 -47.89 -2.91 11.80
CA LEU A 224 -46.60 -3.60 11.70
C LEU A 224 -45.61 -2.70 10.95
N ILE A 225 -44.53 -2.28 11.62
CA ILE A 225 -43.51 -1.40 11.03
C ILE A 225 -42.19 -2.16 10.94
N ARG A 226 -41.51 -2.03 9.80
CA ARG A 226 -40.15 -2.52 9.56
C ARG A 226 -39.19 -1.33 9.55
N LYS A 227 -38.16 -1.35 10.40
CA LYS A 227 -37.20 -0.25 10.54
C LYS A 227 -35.77 -0.78 10.58
N ASN A 228 -34.87 -0.07 9.90
CA ASN A 228 -33.43 -0.30 10.02
C ASN A 228 -32.89 0.57 11.15
N ILE A 229 -32.19 -0.04 12.09
CA ILE A 229 -31.54 0.62 13.22
C ILE A 229 -30.04 0.31 13.21
N THR A 230 -29.27 1.22 13.78
CA THR A 230 -27.83 1.09 13.96
C THR A 230 -27.50 1.30 15.42
N LEU A 231 -26.83 0.33 16.03
CA LEU A 231 -26.30 0.41 17.38
C LEU A 231 -24.78 0.51 17.35
N ASP A 232 -24.20 1.19 18.33
CA ASP A 232 -22.76 1.34 18.48
C ASP A 232 -22.08 0.09 19.06
N SER A 233 -20.75 0.06 19.00
CA SER A 233 -19.89 -1.06 19.43
C SER A 233 -20.08 -1.50 20.88
N GLU A 234 -20.58 -0.61 21.74
CA GLU A 234 -20.82 -0.89 23.16
C GLU A 234 -21.93 -1.92 23.37
N PHE A 235 -22.86 -2.04 22.42
CA PHE A 235 -24.00 -2.94 22.49
C PHE A 235 -23.76 -4.28 21.76
N VAL A 236 -22.52 -4.61 21.40
CA VAL A 236 -22.19 -5.85 20.65
C VAL A 236 -22.57 -7.11 21.39
N ASN A 237 -22.45 -7.09 22.72
CA ASN A 237 -22.81 -8.24 23.54
C ASN A 237 -24.29 -8.21 23.98
N ASN A 238 -24.95 -7.04 23.95
CA ASN A 238 -26.29 -6.83 24.51
C ASN A 238 -27.29 -6.15 23.53
N TYR A 239 -27.09 -6.30 22.21
CA TYR A 239 -27.89 -5.59 21.20
C TYR A 239 -29.39 -5.92 21.30
N GLU A 240 -29.73 -7.14 21.70
CA GLU A 240 -31.12 -7.60 21.81
C GLU A 240 -31.86 -6.91 22.97
N GLU A 241 -31.18 -6.69 24.10
CA GLU A 241 -31.72 -5.97 25.26
C GLU A 241 -31.96 -4.49 24.91
N GLU A 242 -31.03 -3.85 24.22
CA GLU A 242 -31.16 -2.44 23.85
C GLU A 242 -32.31 -2.22 22.85
N VAL A 243 -32.47 -3.13 21.88
CA VAL A 243 -33.59 -3.09 20.93
C VAL A 243 -34.93 -3.25 21.63
N ARG A 244 -35.04 -4.18 22.57
CA ARG A 244 -36.26 -4.39 23.36
C ARG A 244 -36.55 -3.23 24.31
N ARG A 245 -35.51 -2.58 24.85
CA ARG A 245 -35.63 -1.37 25.67
C ARG A 245 -36.23 -0.21 24.88
N GLN A 246 -35.79 -0.01 23.64
CA GLN A 246 -36.24 1.11 22.80
C GLN A 246 -37.58 0.88 22.10
N TYR A 247 -37.88 -0.35 21.66
CA TYR A 247 -39.02 -0.64 20.78
C TYR A 247 -40.06 -1.61 21.37
N GLY A 248 -39.87 -2.07 22.61
CA GLY A 248 -40.79 -2.95 23.34
C GLY A 248 -40.45 -4.44 23.24
N ARG A 249 -41.16 -5.27 24.01
CA ARG A 249 -40.89 -6.72 24.12
C ARG A 249 -41.24 -7.52 22.86
N ASP A 250 -42.19 -7.04 22.05
CA ASP A 250 -42.72 -7.73 20.85
C ASP A 250 -41.90 -7.47 19.57
N VAL A 251 -40.66 -7.01 19.70
CA VAL A 251 -39.78 -6.70 18.57
C VAL A 251 -39.14 -7.98 18.03
N ARG A 252 -39.26 -8.21 16.71
CA ARG A 252 -38.57 -9.29 16.01
C ARG A 252 -37.40 -8.74 15.19
N ILE A 253 -36.20 -9.26 15.42
CA ILE A 253 -35.02 -8.97 14.61
C ILE A 253 -35.07 -9.90 13.38
N GLU A 254 -35.13 -9.33 12.18
CA GLU A 254 -35.16 -10.11 10.93
C GLU A 254 -33.76 -10.34 10.36
N ALA A 255 -32.88 -9.35 10.47
CA ALA A 255 -31.53 -9.41 9.93
C ALA A 255 -30.57 -8.65 10.83
N LEU A 256 -29.40 -9.25 11.04
CA LEU A 256 -28.32 -8.73 11.88
C LEU A 256 -27.06 -8.63 11.02
N ARG A 257 -26.45 -7.44 10.97
CA ARG A 257 -25.19 -7.22 10.27
C ARG A 257 -24.20 -6.53 11.20
N PHE A 258 -23.08 -7.19 11.44
CA PHE A 258 -21.96 -6.62 12.18
C PHE A 258 -21.04 -5.84 11.24
N HIS A 259 -20.97 -4.52 11.41
CA HIS A 259 -20.02 -3.68 10.70
C HIS A 259 -18.72 -3.62 11.48
N ARG A 260 -17.71 -4.37 11.02
CA ARG A 260 -16.39 -4.44 11.66
C ARG A 260 -15.43 -3.42 11.08
N THR A 261 -14.71 -2.69 11.92
CA THR A 261 -13.52 -1.95 11.53
C THR A 261 -12.34 -2.90 11.46
N LYS A 262 -11.74 -3.02 10.27
CA LYS A 262 -10.47 -3.73 10.11
C LYS A 262 -9.36 -2.82 10.62
N PRO A 263 -8.52 -3.25 11.57
CA PRO A 263 -7.34 -2.48 11.93
C PRO A 263 -6.41 -2.45 10.72
N ALA A 264 -6.24 -1.26 10.12
CA ALA A 264 -5.37 -1.07 8.97
C ALA A 264 -4.21 -0.15 9.37
N ILE A 265 -3.00 -0.45 8.92
CA ILE A 265 -1.83 0.43 9.13
C ILE A 265 -2.04 1.75 8.38
N ILE A 266 -2.64 1.65 7.20
CA ILE A 266 -3.04 2.77 6.33
C ILE A 266 -4.55 2.71 6.16
N ASP A 267 -5.24 3.78 6.55
CA ASP A 267 -6.70 3.77 6.61
C ASP A 267 -7.35 3.76 5.21
N ASP A 268 -6.81 4.57 4.29
CA ASP A 268 -7.39 4.71 2.96
C ASP A 268 -7.16 3.46 2.07
N LYS A 269 -8.18 3.09 1.28
CA LYS A 269 -8.15 1.90 0.42
C LYS A 269 -7.29 2.14 -0.85
N HIS A 270 -7.42 3.31 -1.46
CA HIS A 270 -6.72 3.67 -2.68
C HIS A 270 -5.23 3.84 -2.41
N ALA A 271 -4.86 4.52 -1.33
CA ALA A 271 -3.46 4.63 -0.89
C ALA A 271 -2.82 3.25 -0.67
N ARG A 272 -3.52 2.33 0.00
CA ARG A 272 -3.03 0.94 0.17
C ARG A 272 -2.83 0.21 -1.15
N THR A 273 -3.78 0.37 -2.07
CA THR A 273 -3.73 -0.31 -3.37
C THR A 273 -2.59 0.24 -4.23
N ALA A 274 -2.42 1.56 -4.25
CA ALA A 274 -1.34 2.24 -4.97
C ALA A 274 0.04 1.87 -4.41
N LEU A 275 0.22 1.91 -3.08
CA LEU A 275 1.46 1.44 -2.44
C LEU A 275 1.74 -0.02 -2.76
N ALA A 276 0.76 -0.90 -2.59
CA ALA A 276 0.95 -2.32 -2.84
C ALA A 276 1.35 -2.59 -4.30
N LEU A 277 0.72 -1.94 -5.27
CA LEU A 277 1.10 -2.04 -6.68
C LEU A 277 2.51 -1.50 -6.94
N GLY A 278 2.85 -0.32 -6.43
CA GLY A 278 4.15 0.30 -6.63
C GLY A 278 5.30 -0.56 -6.08
N TYR A 279 5.16 -1.08 -4.86
CA TYR A 279 6.17 -1.97 -4.26
C TYR A 279 6.26 -3.33 -4.96
N VAL A 280 5.14 -3.91 -5.39
CA VAL A 280 5.15 -5.20 -6.08
C VAL A 280 5.78 -5.08 -7.46
N LYS A 281 5.42 -4.07 -8.25
CA LYS A 281 6.00 -3.84 -9.58
C LYS A 281 7.49 -3.51 -9.49
N TYR A 282 7.89 -2.69 -8.52
CA TYR A 282 9.31 -2.48 -8.23
C TYR A 282 10.00 -3.78 -7.81
N GLY A 283 9.35 -4.61 -6.98
CA GLY A 283 9.84 -5.94 -6.63
C GLY A 283 10.00 -6.86 -7.84
N GLU A 284 9.06 -6.86 -8.80
CA GLU A 284 9.18 -7.61 -10.07
C GLU A 284 10.40 -7.15 -10.87
N LYS A 285 10.68 -5.85 -10.91
CA LYS A 285 11.89 -5.31 -11.55
C LYS A 285 13.16 -5.85 -10.88
N VAL A 286 13.26 -5.72 -9.56
CA VAL A 286 14.41 -6.23 -8.79
C VAL A 286 14.57 -7.74 -8.99
N ILE A 287 13.47 -8.49 -9.04
CA ILE A 287 13.50 -9.92 -9.35
C ILE A 287 14.05 -10.16 -10.76
N ALA A 288 13.60 -9.42 -11.76
CA ALA A 288 14.08 -9.57 -13.13
C ALA A 288 15.59 -9.35 -13.23
N ASP A 289 16.12 -8.36 -12.50
CA ASP A 289 17.55 -8.03 -12.51
C ASP A 289 18.41 -9.09 -11.79
N VAL A 290 17.88 -9.72 -10.73
CA VAL A 290 18.67 -10.56 -9.81
C VAL A 290 18.42 -12.07 -9.96
N LYS A 291 17.27 -12.46 -10.53
CA LYS A 291 16.80 -13.86 -10.57
C LYS A 291 17.83 -14.81 -11.17
N ASP A 292 18.42 -14.47 -12.30
CA ASP A 292 19.34 -15.36 -13.01
C ASP A 292 20.61 -15.61 -12.20
N GLU A 293 21.12 -14.61 -11.48
CA GLU A 293 22.28 -14.77 -10.62
C GLU A 293 21.98 -15.65 -9.40
N ILE A 294 20.82 -15.46 -8.76
CA ILE A 294 20.39 -16.31 -7.64
C ILE A 294 20.28 -17.77 -8.09
N LEU A 295 19.66 -17.99 -9.24
CA LEU A 295 19.44 -19.33 -9.78
C LEU A 295 20.77 -19.99 -10.17
N LYS A 296 21.69 -19.27 -10.82
CA LYS A 296 23.04 -19.78 -11.15
C LYS A 296 23.84 -20.22 -9.92
N ARG A 297 23.74 -19.48 -8.79
CA ARG A 297 24.47 -19.81 -7.55
C ARG A 297 23.89 -21.00 -6.78
N ARG A 298 22.58 -21.27 -6.92
CA ARG A 298 21.86 -22.25 -6.09
C ARG A 298 21.45 -23.52 -6.80
N LEU A 299 21.44 -23.52 -8.14
CA LEU A 299 21.06 -24.68 -8.94
C LEU A 299 22.29 -25.46 -9.38
N SER A 300 22.12 -26.78 -9.47
CA SER A 300 23.18 -27.69 -9.95
C SER A 300 23.46 -27.49 -11.44
N ASP A 301 22.40 -27.27 -12.23
CA ASP A 301 22.48 -27.08 -13.68
C ASP A 301 21.43 -26.06 -14.16
N PHE A 302 21.85 -24.80 -14.27
CA PHE A 302 21.00 -23.70 -14.73
C PHE A 302 20.61 -23.84 -16.21
N LYS A 303 21.52 -24.32 -17.06
CA LYS A 303 21.28 -24.46 -18.50
C LYS A 303 20.19 -25.49 -18.78
N ARG A 304 20.17 -26.58 -18.01
CA ARG A 304 19.13 -27.60 -18.09
C ARG A 304 17.74 -27.08 -17.74
N ILE A 305 17.62 -26.22 -16.73
CA ILE A 305 16.32 -25.64 -16.37
C ILE A 305 15.82 -24.68 -17.46
N ASN A 306 16.70 -23.86 -18.04
CA ASN A 306 16.28 -22.96 -19.11
C ASN A 306 15.78 -23.72 -20.34
N LYS A 307 16.50 -24.78 -20.75
CA LYS A 307 16.04 -25.67 -21.83
C LYS A 307 14.71 -26.36 -21.52
N TYR A 308 14.50 -26.75 -20.26
CA TYR A 308 13.21 -27.30 -19.81
C TYR A 308 12.07 -26.28 -19.95
N ASP A 309 12.30 -25.03 -19.53
CA ASP A 309 11.30 -23.95 -19.67
C ASP A 309 11.06 -23.56 -21.13
N GLU A 310 12.10 -23.57 -21.97
CA GLU A 310 12.00 -23.32 -23.42
C GLU A 310 11.07 -24.33 -24.09
N ILE A 311 11.27 -25.63 -23.85
CA ILE A 311 10.40 -26.69 -24.38
C ILE A 311 8.96 -26.49 -23.92
N ILE A 312 8.75 -26.20 -22.64
CA ILE A 312 7.39 -25.99 -22.11
C ILE A 312 6.72 -24.79 -22.78
N ASN A 313 7.43 -23.67 -22.93
CA ASN A 313 6.88 -22.46 -23.53
C ASN A 313 6.63 -22.62 -25.04
N GLU A 314 7.47 -23.37 -25.74
CA GLU A 314 7.33 -23.66 -27.16
C GLU A 314 6.00 -24.35 -27.46
N TYR A 315 5.60 -25.34 -26.65
CA TYR A 315 4.39 -26.11 -26.94
C TYR A 315 3.14 -25.62 -26.19
N ASN A 316 3.26 -25.00 -25.01
CA ASN A 316 2.09 -24.57 -24.22
C ASN A 316 1.18 -23.56 -24.93
N ASN A 317 1.72 -22.75 -25.84
CA ASN A 317 0.97 -21.70 -26.54
C ASN A 317 0.71 -22.04 -28.02
N VAL A 318 1.13 -23.21 -28.49
CA VAL A 318 0.92 -23.62 -29.89
C VAL A 318 -0.45 -24.26 -30.02
N THR A 319 -1.20 -23.80 -31.02
CA THR A 319 -2.40 -24.46 -31.53
C THR A 319 -2.03 -25.09 -32.87
N PRO A 320 -1.88 -26.43 -32.93
CA PRO A 320 -1.56 -27.10 -34.18
C PRO A 320 -2.67 -26.91 -35.22
N ASP A 321 -2.31 -26.55 -36.45
CA ASP A 321 -3.26 -26.26 -37.55
C ASP A 321 -4.14 -27.46 -37.95
N PHE A 322 -3.76 -28.67 -37.54
CA PHE A 322 -4.45 -29.91 -37.87
C PHE A 322 -5.44 -30.39 -36.79
N ILE A 323 -5.58 -29.65 -35.68
CA ILE A 323 -6.58 -29.92 -34.63
C ILE A 323 -7.63 -28.82 -34.67
N ASP A 324 -8.91 -29.17 -34.50
CA ASP A 324 -9.98 -28.19 -34.40
C ASP A 324 -9.70 -27.21 -33.24
N GLN A 325 -9.79 -25.92 -33.51
CA GLN A 325 -9.51 -24.86 -32.55
C GLN A 325 -10.47 -24.89 -31.35
N TYR A 326 -11.62 -25.53 -31.49
CA TYR A 326 -12.60 -25.69 -30.40
C TYR A 326 -12.42 -26.99 -29.60
N ASP A 327 -11.58 -27.92 -30.05
CA ASP A 327 -11.27 -29.16 -29.35
C ASP A 327 -10.07 -28.96 -28.40
N LEU A 328 -10.35 -28.33 -27.26
CA LEU A 328 -9.35 -28.00 -26.24
C LEU A 328 -8.64 -29.25 -25.70
N ASP A 329 -9.36 -30.36 -25.57
CA ASP A 329 -8.84 -31.62 -25.01
C ASP A 329 -7.82 -32.26 -25.96
N ALA A 330 -8.10 -32.28 -27.27
CA ALA A 330 -7.16 -32.78 -28.28
C ALA A 330 -5.91 -31.90 -28.40
N ILE A 331 -6.07 -30.57 -28.27
CA ILE A 331 -4.94 -29.62 -28.26
C ILE A 331 -4.06 -29.86 -27.03
N GLU A 332 -4.63 -30.02 -25.83
CA GLU A 332 -3.88 -30.29 -24.61
C GLU A 332 -3.14 -31.63 -24.68
N ALA A 333 -3.79 -32.70 -25.16
CA ALA A 333 -3.17 -34.01 -25.33
C ALA A 333 -1.98 -33.98 -26.32
N TRP A 334 -2.10 -33.21 -27.41
CA TRP A 334 -0.99 -33.04 -28.34
C TRP A 334 0.19 -32.28 -27.72
N ARG A 335 -0.08 -31.21 -26.96
CA ARG A 335 0.96 -30.44 -26.26
C ARG A 335 1.73 -31.31 -25.27
N GLU A 336 1.02 -32.08 -24.45
CA GLU A 336 1.63 -33.00 -23.49
C GLU A 336 2.52 -34.03 -24.20
N MET A 337 2.06 -34.59 -25.32
CA MET A 337 2.82 -35.56 -26.11
C MET A 337 4.12 -34.97 -26.68
N GLN A 338 4.09 -33.75 -27.22
CA GLN A 338 5.29 -33.10 -27.76
C GLN A 338 6.30 -32.74 -26.67
N ILE A 339 5.80 -32.24 -25.53
CA ILE A 339 6.62 -31.93 -24.36
C ILE A 339 7.30 -33.22 -23.86
N GLU A 340 6.55 -34.29 -23.67
CA GLU A 340 7.11 -35.58 -23.23
C GLU A 340 8.17 -36.11 -24.20
N LYS A 341 7.90 -36.07 -25.51
CA LYS A 341 8.82 -36.57 -26.54
C LYS A 341 10.15 -35.81 -26.49
N ASN A 342 10.10 -34.47 -26.41
CA ASN A 342 11.31 -33.66 -26.35
C ASN A 342 12.06 -33.82 -25.03
N LEU A 343 11.35 -33.94 -23.91
CA LEU A 343 11.97 -34.20 -22.61
C LEU A 343 12.62 -35.59 -22.54
N LYS A 344 12.02 -36.62 -23.16
CA LYS A 344 12.62 -37.96 -23.30
C LYS A 344 13.87 -37.93 -24.18
N ASN A 345 13.83 -37.21 -25.32
CA ASN A 345 14.97 -37.07 -26.24
C ASN A 345 16.17 -36.39 -25.57
N MET A 346 15.95 -35.43 -24.66
CA MET A 346 17.02 -34.75 -23.92
C MET A 346 17.46 -35.48 -22.64
N GLY A 347 16.89 -36.66 -22.33
CA GLY A 347 17.20 -37.42 -21.12
C GLY A 347 16.69 -36.78 -19.83
N TYR A 348 15.70 -35.88 -19.93
CA TYR A 348 15.07 -35.18 -18.80
C TYR A 348 13.90 -35.97 -18.21
N MET A 349 13.39 -36.96 -18.94
CA MET A 349 12.38 -37.93 -18.50
C MET A 349 12.86 -39.36 -18.72
N ASP A 350 12.49 -40.25 -17.80
CA ASP A 350 12.69 -41.69 -17.93
C ASP A 350 11.65 -42.32 -18.89
N ARG A 351 11.83 -43.62 -19.17
CA ARG A 351 10.92 -44.39 -20.04
C ARG A 351 9.50 -44.52 -19.47
N PHE A 352 9.32 -44.24 -18.17
CA PHE A 352 8.05 -44.28 -17.47
C PHE A 352 7.37 -42.90 -17.36
N GLY A 353 7.94 -41.87 -18.01
CA GLY A 353 7.40 -40.51 -18.01
C GLY A 353 7.79 -39.67 -16.78
N ASN A 354 8.62 -40.19 -15.88
CA ASN A 354 9.06 -39.44 -14.70
C ASN A 354 10.27 -38.59 -15.01
N ILE A 355 10.23 -37.35 -14.51
CA ILE A 355 11.36 -36.41 -14.59
C ILE A 355 12.57 -36.97 -13.81
N THR A 356 13.76 -36.86 -14.41
CA THR A 356 15.03 -37.29 -13.82
C THR A 356 15.23 -36.69 -12.41
N ARG A 357 15.73 -37.50 -11.47
CA ARG A 357 15.88 -37.12 -10.04
C ARG A 357 16.64 -35.80 -9.84
N SER A 358 17.64 -35.52 -10.67
CA SER A 358 18.42 -34.28 -10.66
C SER A 358 17.57 -33.07 -11.05
N LEU A 359 16.86 -33.15 -12.17
CA LEU A 359 15.95 -32.09 -12.64
C LEU A 359 14.81 -31.86 -11.64
N ARG A 360 14.23 -32.93 -11.07
CA ARG A 360 13.20 -32.81 -10.03
C ARG A 360 13.72 -32.09 -8.77
N ARG A 361 14.96 -32.32 -8.36
CA ARG A 361 15.58 -31.60 -7.23
C ARG A 361 15.75 -30.11 -7.56
N ASP A 362 16.30 -29.81 -8.73
CA ASP A 362 16.53 -28.42 -9.14
C ASP A 362 15.21 -27.65 -9.32
N LEU A 363 14.15 -28.30 -9.86
CA LEU A 363 12.81 -27.72 -9.94
C LEU A 363 12.22 -27.41 -8.55
N LYS A 364 12.41 -28.30 -7.57
CA LYS A 364 12.00 -28.05 -6.17
C LYS A 364 12.79 -26.91 -5.53
N VAL A 365 14.11 -26.84 -5.77
CA VAL A 365 14.95 -25.74 -5.26
C VAL A 365 14.50 -24.42 -5.86
N ARG A 366 14.24 -24.38 -7.17
CA ARG A 366 13.67 -23.22 -7.87
C ARG A 366 12.35 -22.79 -7.26
N GLU A 367 11.39 -23.71 -7.11
CA GLU A 367 10.07 -23.43 -6.52
C GLU A 367 10.20 -22.86 -5.10
N ASN A 368 11.11 -23.41 -4.30
CA ASN A 368 11.41 -22.93 -2.95
C ASN A 368 11.99 -21.50 -2.96
N ILE A 369 12.86 -21.18 -3.92
CA ILE A 369 13.38 -19.81 -4.10
C ILE A 369 12.25 -18.85 -4.45
N TYR A 370 11.35 -19.22 -5.38
CA TYR A 370 10.20 -18.39 -5.74
C TYR A 370 9.28 -18.15 -4.55
N LYS A 371 8.84 -19.20 -3.87
CA LYS A 371 7.88 -19.14 -2.75
C LYS A 371 8.42 -18.42 -1.53
N ASN A 372 9.65 -18.72 -1.14
CA ASN A 372 10.20 -18.20 0.12
C ASN A 372 11.04 -16.93 -0.05
N THR A 373 11.61 -16.70 -1.24
CA THR A 373 12.49 -15.56 -1.47
C THR A 373 11.82 -14.51 -2.34
N LEU A 374 11.52 -14.84 -3.61
CA LEU A 374 11.14 -13.85 -4.60
C LEU A 374 9.75 -13.23 -4.31
N ILE A 375 8.74 -14.04 -3.97
CA ILE A 375 7.39 -13.54 -3.64
C ILE A 375 7.41 -12.56 -2.45
N ASN A 376 8.33 -12.77 -1.50
CA ASN A 376 8.40 -12.01 -0.25
C ASN A 376 9.26 -10.74 -0.35
N ILE A 377 9.87 -10.43 -1.51
CA ILE A 377 10.70 -9.22 -1.70
C ILE A 377 9.88 -7.95 -1.43
N ALA A 378 8.75 -7.77 -2.10
CA ALA A 378 7.92 -6.57 -1.94
C ALA A 378 7.40 -6.43 -0.50
N SER A 379 7.01 -7.54 0.12
CA SER A 379 6.60 -7.62 1.53
C SER A 379 7.73 -7.18 2.47
N THR A 380 8.97 -7.60 2.22
CA THR A 380 10.14 -7.23 3.02
C THR A 380 10.44 -5.73 2.88
N LEU A 381 10.43 -5.21 1.66
CA LEU A 381 10.70 -3.79 1.37
C LEU A 381 9.68 -2.87 2.08
N ILE A 382 8.39 -3.13 1.90
CA ILE A 382 7.35 -2.27 2.48
C ILE A 382 7.31 -2.36 4.01
N MET A 383 7.54 -3.55 4.58
CA MET A 383 7.61 -3.72 6.04
C MET A 383 8.79 -2.93 6.61
N TRP A 384 9.96 -3.03 5.99
CA TRP A 384 11.14 -2.30 6.40
C TRP A 384 10.93 -0.78 6.31
N ASP A 385 10.39 -0.28 5.20
CA ASP A 385 10.21 1.15 5.02
C ASP A 385 9.15 1.72 5.97
N ILE A 386 8.05 1.01 6.23
CA ILE A 386 7.06 1.44 7.24
C ILE A 386 7.68 1.42 8.64
N PHE A 387 8.41 0.35 8.99
CA PHE A 387 9.09 0.23 10.29
C PHE A 387 10.10 1.37 10.50
N ARG A 388 10.97 1.59 9.51
CA ARG A 388 11.95 2.68 9.51
C ARG A 388 11.25 4.02 9.61
N TYR A 389 10.18 4.26 8.86
CA TYR A 389 9.41 5.50 8.93
C TYR A 389 8.90 5.77 10.34
N TYR A 390 8.31 4.80 11.04
CA TYR A 390 7.87 4.98 12.44
C TYR A 390 9.03 5.27 13.40
N LEU A 391 10.18 4.61 13.23
CA LEU A 391 11.34 4.83 14.07
C LEU A 391 11.99 6.20 13.85
N THR A 392 12.09 6.65 12.60
CA THR A 392 12.79 7.88 12.22
C THR A 392 11.94 9.14 12.39
N THR A 393 10.63 9.01 12.58
CA THR A 393 9.71 10.14 12.71
C THR A 393 9.22 10.33 14.15
N SER A 394 8.69 11.52 14.41
CA SER A 394 8.00 11.87 15.65
C SER A 394 6.48 11.71 15.52
N ASN A 395 5.78 11.65 16.66
CA ASN A 395 4.31 11.66 16.69
C ASN A 395 3.72 12.88 15.97
N ASN A 396 4.32 14.07 16.14
CA ASN A 396 3.86 15.31 15.52
C ASN A 396 4.11 15.35 14.01
N SER A 397 5.31 14.95 13.56
CA SER A 397 5.61 14.89 12.13
C SER A 397 4.70 13.90 11.41
N ARG A 398 4.35 12.77 12.03
CA ARG A 398 3.37 11.82 11.45
C ARG A 398 1.95 12.37 11.34
N LYS A 399 1.60 13.39 12.13
CA LYS A 399 0.28 14.07 12.06
C LYS A 399 0.24 15.18 11.02
N ILE A 400 1.35 15.91 10.86
CA ILE A 400 1.41 17.16 10.11
C ILE A 400 1.98 16.94 8.71
N ASP A 401 3.09 16.20 8.60
CA ASP A 401 3.83 16.07 7.36
C ASP A 401 3.25 14.96 6.48
N ILE A 402 3.13 15.23 5.18
CA ILE A 402 2.75 14.23 4.18
C ILE A 402 4.00 13.38 3.90
N GLY A 403 4.15 12.30 4.66
CA GLY A 403 5.20 11.32 4.42
C GLY A 403 4.95 10.46 3.17
N PRO A 404 5.86 9.53 2.84
CA PRO A 404 5.71 8.58 1.72
C PRO A 404 4.52 7.63 1.87
N PHE A 405 3.91 7.59 3.06
CA PHE A 405 2.74 6.77 3.39
C PHE A 405 1.56 7.67 3.81
N PRO A 406 0.76 8.20 2.86
CA PRO A 406 -0.44 8.95 3.17
C PRO A 406 -1.42 8.12 4.00
N TYR A 407 -2.13 8.76 4.94
CA TYR A 407 -3.11 8.11 5.82
C TYR A 407 -2.54 7.00 6.71
N ILE A 408 -1.23 7.01 6.93
CA ILE A 408 -0.61 6.15 7.93
C ILE A 408 -1.09 6.57 9.32
N ARG A 409 -1.41 5.59 10.15
CA ARG A 409 -1.78 5.87 11.54
C ARG A 409 -0.59 6.44 12.31
N VAL A 410 -0.87 7.34 13.23
CA VAL A 410 0.18 7.98 14.02
C VAL A 410 0.81 7.02 15.03
N GLU A 411 -0.03 6.13 15.60
CA GLU A 411 0.33 5.07 16.52
C GLU A 411 -0.34 3.76 16.06
N LEU A 412 0.35 2.64 16.26
CA LEU A 412 -0.17 1.31 15.95
C LEU A 412 -0.64 0.58 17.21
N ASP A 413 -1.78 -0.09 17.12
CA ASP A 413 -2.27 -0.97 18.18
C ASP A 413 -1.53 -2.32 18.21
N ARG A 414 -1.83 -3.15 19.22
CA ARG A 414 -1.19 -4.47 19.37
C ARG A 414 -1.43 -5.38 18.17
N GLU A 415 -2.63 -5.34 17.58
CA GLU A 415 -2.95 -6.21 16.45
C GLU A 415 -2.14 -5.77 15.23
N GLN A 416 -2.15 -4.47 14.91
CA GLN A 416 -1.44 -3.89 13.77
C GLN A 416 0.07 -4.18 13.83
N ARG A 417 0.65 -4.16 15.03
CA ARG A 417 2.08 -4.45 15.20
C ARG A 417 2.46 -5.90 14.98
N LYS A 418 1.53 -6.86 15.12
CA LYS A 418 1.82 -8.28 14.83
C LYS A 418 2.33 -8.51 13.41
N VAL A 419 2.00 -7.62 12.48
CA VAL A 419 2.50 -7.67 11.11
C VAL A 419 4.03 -7.63 11.06
N PHE A 420 4.67 -6.97 12.02
CA PHE A 420 6.13 -6.85 12.13
C PHE A 420 6.80 -8.00 12.89
N GLN A 421 6.06 -9.03 13.31
CA GLN A 421 6.66 -10.22 13.95
C GLN A 421 7.36 -11.14 12.94
N THR A 422 7.02 -11.04 11.66
CA THR A 422 7.59 -11.88 10.62
C THR A 422 8.86 -11.23 10.05
N THR A 423 10.00 -11.88 10.24
CA THR A 423 11.29 -11.43 9.66
C THR A 423 11.75 -12.35 8.53
N TYR A 424 11.97 -11.78 7.35
CA TYR A 424 12.37 -12.52 6.15
C TYR A 424 13.90 -12.55 5.98
N HIS A 425 14.63 -13.18 6.90
CA HIS A 425 16.11 -13.20 6.91
C HIS A 425 16.72 -13.55 5.53
N LYS A 426 16.29 -14.66 4.92
CA LYS A 426 16.79 -15.10 3.60
C LYS A 426 16.57 -14.07 2.49
N VAL A 427 15.50 -13.28 2.58
CA VAL A 427 15.16 -12.26 1.58
C VAL A 427 16.00 -11.01 1.80
N ILE A 428 16.19 -10.62 3.06
CA ILE A 428 17.07 -9.52 3.46
C ILE A 428 18.50 -9.79 3.00
N ASP A 429 19.03 -11.00 3.24
CA ASP A 429 20.38 -11.39 2.80
C ASP A 429 20.50 -11.31 1.27
N THR A 430 19.48 -11.77 0.57
CA THR A 430 19.44 -11.73 -0.90
C THR A 430 19.42 -10.28 -1.39
N LEU A 431 18.55 -9.42 -0.84
CA LEU A 431 18.47 -8.01 -1.22
C LEU A 431 19.79 -7.28 -0.94
N ASN A 432 20.37 -7.45 0.24
CA ASN A 432 21.64 -6.80 0.61
C ASN A 432 22.83 -7.29 -0.24
N THR A 433 22.79 -8.53 -0.76
CA THR A 433 23.88 -9.09 -1.56
C THR A 433 23.86 -8.57 -3.00
N PHE A 434 22.66 -8.36 -3.57
CA PHE A 434 22.47 -8.08 -4.99
C PHE A 434 21.99 -6.66 -5.28
N THR A 435 21.68 -5.86 -4.26
CA THR A 435 21.21 -4.48 -4.40
C THR A 435 21.89 -3.57 -3.39
N ASP A 436 21.89 -2.26 -3.65
CA ASP A 436 22.40 -1.25 -2.71
C ASP A 436 21.46 -0.98 -1.52
N ILE A 437 20.35 -1.73 -1.42
CA ILE A 437 19.38 -1.57 -0.34
C ILE A 437 19.99 -2.14 0.94
N LYS A 438 20.02 -1.31 2.00
CA LYS A 438 20.59 -1.67 3.30
C LYS A 438 19.47 -1.98 4.30
N ILE A 439 19.08 -3.25 4.38
CA ILE A 439 18.08 -3.73 5.35
C ILE A 439 18.78 -4.52 6.45
N ILE A 440 18.43 -4.28 7.71
CA ILE A 440 18.90 -5.11 8.82
C ILE A 440 17.78 -6.04 9.29
N PRO A 441 18.07 -7.33 9.54
CA PRO A 441 17.11 -8.22 10.17
C PRO A 441 16.99 -7.84 11.65
N VAL A 442 15.87 -7.22 12.01
CA VAL A 442 15.58 -6.86 13.39
C VAL A 442 14.58 -7.87 13.95
N GLU A 443 14.95 -8.52 15.06
CA GLU A 443 14.02 -9.38 15.80
C GLU A 443 13.05 -8.52 16.61
N GLU A 444 11.83 -9.03 16.85
CA GLU A 444 10.82 -8.38 17.70
C GLU A 444 10.53 -6.90 17.33
N MET A 445 10.46 -6.58 16.03
CA MET A 445 10.13 -5.24 15.55
C MET A 445 8.82 -4.69 16.15
N ASP A 446 7.87 -5.56 16.48
CA ASP A 446 6.62 -5.19 17.13
C ASP A 446 6.81 -4.62 18.55
N LEU A 447 7.72 -5.21 19.34
CA LEU A 447 8.09 -4.73 20.68
C LEU A 447 8.90 -3.43 20.60
N LEU A 448 9.80 -3.31 19.63
CA LEU A 448 10.54 -2.06 19.38
C LEU A 448 9.61 -0.89 19.06
N LEU A 449 8.60 -1.10 18.21
CA LEU A 449 7.59 -0.08 17.93
C LEU A 449 6.78 0.28 19.19
N TYR A 450 6.49 -0.69 20.06
CA TYR A 450 5.85 -0.40 21.35
C TYR A 450 6.71 0.48 22.24
N GLU A 451 7.99 0.14 22.38
CA GLU A 451 8.94 0.95 23.15
C GLU A 451 9.02 2.37 22.61
N LYS A 452 9.12 2.52 21.28
CA LYS A 452 9.14 3.83 20.62
C LYS A 452 7.92 4.67 20.98
N PHE A 453 6.71 4.12 20.86
CA PHE A 453 5.49 4.88 21.15
C PHE A 453 5.36 5.20 22.64
N LYS A 454 5.79 4.29 23.53
CA LYS A 454 5.83 4.55 24.98
C LYS A 454 6.80 5.67 25.31
N PHE A 455 7.99 5.66 24.71
CA PHE A 455 9.00 6.70 24.88
C PHE A 455 8.51 8.06 24.37
N GLU A 456 7.87 8.12 23.19
CA GLU A 456 7.28 9.34 22.65
C GLU A 456 6.22 9.97 23.58
N LYS A 457 5.41 9.13 24.26
CA LYS A 457 4.43 9.62 25.24
C LYS A 457 5.10 10.22 26.47
N GLN A 458 6.20 9.63 26.92
CA GLN A 458 6.97 10.13 28.07
C GLN A 458 7.65 11.48 27.78
N ILE A 459 8.09 11.72 26.54
CA ILE A 459 8.81 12.95 26.17
C ILE A 459 7.88 14.08 25.69
N ARG A 460 6.56 13.87 25.59
CA ARG A 460 5.62 14.81 24.97
C ARG A 460 5.63 16.21 25.63
N ASN A 461 5.91 16.29 26.93
CA ASN A 461 6.00 17.54 27.69
C ASN A 461 7.45 18.02 27.89
N SER A 462 8.44 17.36 27.28
CA SER A 462 9.84 17.74 27.39
C SER A 462 10.25 18.67 26.25
N ASN A 463 10.95 19.76 26.57
CA ASN A 463 11.53 20.68 25.57
C ASN A 463 12.82 20.13 24.90
N ILE A 464 13.06 18.82 24.99
CA ILE A 464 14.29 18.20 24.48
C ILE A 464 14.14 17.97 22.98
N LYS A 465 15.06 18.54 22.19
CA LYS A 465 15.15 18.30 20.75
C LYS A 465 15.97 17.04 20.48
N PHE A 466 15.29 15.98 20.07
CA PHE A 466 15.92 14.72 19.65
C PHE A 466 16.21 14.71 18.16
N ASN A 467 17.31 14.06 17.75
CA ASN A 467 17.42 13.60 16.38
C ASN A 467 16.64 12.28 16.25
N HIS A 468 15.44 12.32 15.68
CA HIS A 468 14.57 11.16 15.60
C HIS A 468 15.15 9.99 14.79
N VAL A 469 15.99 10.25 13.78
CA VAL A 469 16.66 9.19 13.02
C VAL A 469 17.69 8.47 13.90
N ALA A 470 18.53 9.23 14.61
CA ALA A 470 19.50 8.67 15.55
C ALA A 470 18.83 8.00 16.77
N LEU A 471 17.68 8.50 17.21
CA LEU A 471 16.86 7.91 18.27
C LEU A 471 16.33 6.53 17.85
N GLY A 472 15.84 6.39 16.61
CA GLY A 472 15.40 5.11 16.06
C GLY A 472 16.53 4.07 16.04
N ALA A 473 17.71 4.47 15.56
CA ALA A 473 18.92 3.64 15.57
C ALA A 473 19.35 3.25 17.00
N ALA A 474 19.29 4.19 17.95
CA ALA A 474 19.64 3.96 19.35
C ALA A 474 18.69 2.95 20.02
N LEU A 475 17.38 3.02 19.73
CA LEU A 475 16.41 2.07 20.26
C LEU A 475 16.61 0.65 19.74
N ILE A 476 17.05 0.48 18.49
CA ILE A 476 17.42 -0.84 17.95
C ILE A 476 18.64 -1.35 18.71
N ASN A 477 19.70 -0.55 18.84
CA ASN A 477 20.92 -0.99 19.52
C ASN A 477 20.71 -1.36 21.01
N GLN A 478 19.80 -0.68 21.72
CA GLN A 478 19.52 -1.01 23.13
C GLN A 478 18.72 -2.30 23.34
N ASN A 479 17.97 -2.73 22.33
CA ASN A 479 17.02 -3.84 22.44
C ASN A 479 17.35 -5.00 21.48
N SER A 480 18.48 -4.96 20.80
CA SER A 480 18.93 -6.03 19.90
C SER A 480 20.46 -6.15 19.93
N ASP A 481 20.96 -7.36 19.68
CA ASP A 481 22.41 -7.66 19.66
C ASP A 481 23.10 -7.20 18.36
N ILE A 482 22.49 -6.28 17.61
CA ILE A 482 23.01 -5.80 16.32
C ILE A 482 24.10 -4.75 16.54
N GLU A 483 25.23 -4.93 15.84
CA GLU A 483 26.35 -4.01 15.91
C GLU A 483 25.97 -2.58 15.50
N LEU A 484 26.51 -1.60 16.23
CA LEU A 484 26.24 -0.18 15.98
C LEU A 484 26.66 0.27 14.58
N SER A 485 27.72 -0.33 14.04
CA SER A 485 28.24 -0.08 12.68
C SER A 485 27.19 -0.43 11.62
N GLN A 486 26.54 -1.59 11.75
CA GLN A 486 25.51 -2.08 10.85
C GLN A 486 24.25 -1.20 10.91
N ILE A 487 23.81 -0.83 12.11
CA ILE A 487 22.65 0.05 12.30
C ILE A 487 22.94 1.43 11.70
N SER A 488 24.12 1.99 11.98
CA SER A 488 24.54 3.30 11.47
C SER A 488 24.57 3.33 9.94
N ASN A 489 25.05 2.25 9.32
CA ASN A 489 25.05 2.10 7.87
C ASN A 489 23.63 1.97 7.28
N ALA A 490 22.74 1.20 7.91
CA ALA A 490 21.36 1.02 7.45
C ALA A 490 20.52 2.30 7.58
N PHE A 491 20.78 3.12 8.60
CA PHE A 491 20.07 4.39 8.81
C PHE A 491 20.76 5.58 8.14
N ASN A 492 21.97 5.41 7.59
CA ASN A 492 22.84 6.47 7.07
C ASN A 492 23.11 7.58 8.12
N VAL A 493 23.33 7.20 9.38
CA VAL A 493 23.59 8.12 10.50
C VAL A 493 24.96 7.82 11.12
N ASN A 494 25.69 8.87 11.51
CA ASN A 494 26.98 8.72 12.18
C ASN A 494 26.84 8.08 13.58
N GLU A 495 27.71 7.12 13.90
CA GLU A 495 27.74 6.42 15.19
C GLU A 495 27.78 7.35 16.41
N SER A 496 28.51 8.47 16.31
CA SER A 496 28.62 9.45 17.40
C SER A 496 27.29 10.09 17.76
N ARG A 497 26.40 10.30 16.77
CA ARG A 497 25.04 10.81 17.00
C ARG A 497 24.17 9.75 17.67
N VAL A 498 24.29 8.50 17.25
CA VAL A 498 23.55 7.38 17.87
C VAL A 498 23.98 7.20 19.33
N LYS A 499 25.29 7.19 19.63
CA LYS A 499 25.82 7.13 21.00
C LYS A 499 25.32 8.26 21.89
N LYS A 500 25.13 9.46 21.35
CA LYS A 500 24.55 10.59 22.08
C LYS A 500 23.09 10.33 22.46
N GLU A 501 22.30 9.80 21.52
CA GLU A 501 20.89 9.49 21.80
C GLU A 501 20.74 8.29 22.74
N ILE A 502 21.61 7.28 22.68
CA ILE A 502 21.65 6.19 23.68
C ILE A 502 21.78 6.77 25.10
N LYS A 503 22.73 7.70 25.30
CA LYS A 503 22.90 8.38 26.60
C LYS A 503 21.66 9.18 27.00
N ASN A 504 20.99 9.83 26.04
CA ASN A 504 19.75 10.57 26.32
C ASN A 504 18.61 9.64 26.74
N ILE A 505 18.45 8.50 26.07
CA ILE A 505 17.44 7.49 26.41
C ILE A 505 17.72 6.93 27.82
N ASP A 506 18.97 6.60 28.12
CA ASP A 506 19.37 6.10 29.44
C ASP A 506 19.09 7.10 30.56
N ASN A 507 19.38 8.39 30.32
CA ASN A 507 19.09 9.45 31.30
C ASN A 507 17.59 9.62 31.57
N ILE A 508 16.72 9.31 30.60
CA ILE A 508 15.27 9.43 30.71
C ILE A 508 14.66 8.15 31.31
N LYS A 509 15.10 6.97 30.87
CA LYS A 509 14.63 5.67 31.40
C LYS A 509 15.14 5.46 32.85
N ASN A 510 16.41 5.77 33.11
CA ASN A 510 17.11 5.51 34.37
C ASN A 510 17.82 6.77 34.91
N PRO A 511 17.08 7.75 35.46
CA PRO A 511 17.66 8.99 35.97
C PRO A 511 18.58 8.75 37.18
N LYS A 512 19.90 8.87 36.98
CA LYS A 512 20.90 8.67 38.04
C LYS A 512 21.04 9.86 38.99
N SER A 513 20.62 11.06 38.60
CA SER A 513 20.74 12.27 39.44
C SER A 513 19.41 12.71 40.03
N ASP A 514 19.43 13.27 41.25
CA ASP A 514 18.22 13.77 41.92
C ASP A 514 17.57 14.96 41.20
N LYS A 515 18.36 15.75 40.46
CA LYS A 515 17.85 16.80 39.55
C LYS A 515 17.08 16.20 38.37
N SER A 516 17.58 15.11 37.79
CA SER A 516 16.90 14.39 36.69
C SER A 516 15.60 13.72 37.16
N LYS A 517 15.59 13.16 38.39
CA LYS A 517 14.37 12.61 39.00
C LYS A 517 13.30 13.69 39.21
N LYS A 518 13.67 14.83 39.83
CA LYS A 518 12.76 15.98 40.01
C LYS A 518 12.25 16.55 38.68
N PHE A 519 13.09 16.58 37.64
CA PHE A 519 12.68 17.03 36.30
C PHE A 519 11.69 16.07 35.63
N LEU A 520 11.87 14.75 35.77
CA LEU A 520 10.93 13.76 35.25
C LEU A 520 9.59 13.77 36.01
N ASP A 521 9.61 14.03 37.32
CA ASP A 521 8.38 14.20 38.10
C ASP A 521 7.59 15.45 37.71
N LEU A 522 8.27 16.51 37.25
CA LEU A 522 7.65 17.70 36.67
C LEU A 522 7.06 17.47 35.27
N ILE A 523 7.64 16.56 34.48
CA ILE A 523 7.15 16.19 33.12
C ILE A 523 5.93 15.26 33.17
N LYS A 524 5.82 14.45 34.24
CA LYS A 524 4.71 13.49 34.45
C LYS A 524 3.41 14.15 34.95
N LYS A 525 3.47 15.36 35.51
CA LYS A 525 2.30 16.21 35.78
C LYS A 525 1.86 16.88 34.48
#